data_AF-A0A2D6ATH7-F1
#
_entry.id   AF-A0A2D6ATH7-F1
#
_cell.length_a   1.000
_cell.length_b   1.000
_cell.length_c   1.000
_cell.angle_alpha   90.00
_cell.angle_beta   90.00
_cell.angle_gamma   90.00
#
_symmetry.space_group_name_H-M   'P 1'
#
loop_
_entity.id
_entity.type
_entity.pdbx_description
1 polymer ?
#
loop_
_entity_poly.entity_id
_entity_poly.type
_entity_poly.pdbx_seq_one_letter_code
_entity_poly.pdbx_strand_id
1 'polypeptide(L)'
;MKSNTLKFSIVNGVLLLALIVGFSSCKNKKKMSDISDPQEVGQQIEEELEETEETEPERVAVKEPTKSEKLESYFQAIAQASSTASANSSISEALTMFSNPNAPVLIVIYRGSGNPDYDEPTTIKKYLEYLKDTKNNKAVVEEMVLDDYGKIKELVLKK
;
A
#
# COMPACT_ATOMS: atom_id res chain seq x y z
N MET A 1 31.02 -41.22 35.13
CA MET A 1 30.09 -40.10 35.39
C MET A 1 29.31 -39.78 34.12
N LYS A 2 28.04 -39.41 34.31
CA LYS A 2 26.90 -39.41 33.37
C LYS A 2 27.11 -38.74 32.01
N SER A 3 26.80 -39.48 30.95
CA SER A 3 26.38 -38.98 29.64
C SER A 3 24.92 -38.49 29.72
N ASN A 4 24.67 -37.22 29.42
CA ASN A 4 23.32 -36.67 29.29
C ASN A 4 22.86 -36.77 27.83
N THR A 5 22.10 -37.80 27.53
CA THR A 5 21.25 -37.90 26.35
C THR A 5 19.90 -37.27 26.67
N LEU A 6 19.54 -36.15 26.02
CA LEU A 6 18.18 -35.62 26.06
C LEU A 6 17.48 -35.97 24.76
N LYS A 7 16.51 -36.89 24.88
CA LYS A 7 15.67 -37.39 23.80
C LYS A 7 14.53 -36.40 23.57
N PHE A 8 14.44 -35.80 22.39
CA PHE A 8 13.22 -35.12 21.94
C PHE A 8 12.32 -36.16 21.27
N SER A 9 11.18 -36.45 21.91
CA SER A 9 10.19 -37.39 21.42
C SER A 9 9.18 -36.67 20.53
N ILE A 10 9.00 -37.20 19.32
CA ILE A 10 8.02 -36.81 18.31
C ILE A 10 6.63 -37.25 18.79
N VAL A 11 5.66 -36.34 18.81
CA VAL A 11 4.23 -36.71 18.81
C VAL A 11 3.49 -35.85 17.80
N ASN A 12 2.89 -36.57 16.85
CA ASN A 12 2.08 -36.10 15.73
C ASN A 12 0.85 -35.33 16.20
N GLY A 13 0.58 -34.19 15.54
CA GLY A 13 -0.66 -33.44 15.65
C GLY A 13 -1.08 -32.91 14.28
N VAL A 14 -1.37 -33.81 13.34
CA VAL A 14 -2.04 -33.46 12.08
C VAL A 14 -3.52 -33.27 12.40
N LEU A 15 -3.95 -32.02 12.57
CA LEU A 15 -5.36 -31.65 12.63
C LEU A 15 -5.78 -31.12 11.26
N LEU A 16 -6.28 -32.04 10.43
CA LEU A 16 -6.83 -31.78 9.11
C LEU A 16 -8.31 -31.43 9.29
N LEU A 17 -8.65 -30.13 9.32
CA LEU A 17 -10.04 -29.67 9.34
C LEU A 17 -10.45 -29.24 7.93
N ALA A 18 -11.21 -30.10 7.27
CA ALA A 18 -11.85 -29.84 5.99
C ALA A 18 -12.93 -28.76 6.11
N LEU A 19 -12.78 -27.65 5.39
CA LEU A 19 -13.84 -26.65 5.20
C LEU A 19 -14.38 -26.73 3.77
N ILE A 20 -15.43 -27.54 3.67
CA ILE A 20 -16.70 -27.37 2.94
C ILE A 20 -16.68 -26.44 1.71
N VAL A 21 -16.87 -27.09 0.57
CA VAL A 21 -17.26 -26.52 -0.73
C VAL A 21 -18.70 -25.99 -0.65
N GLY A 22 -18.92 -24.74 -1.07
CA GLY A 22 -20.25 -24.14 -1.22
C GLY A 22 -20.41 -23.49 -2.59
N PHE A 23 -21.32 -24.05 -3.39
CA PHE A 23 -21.67 -23.62 -4.74
C PHE A 23 -22.41 -22.27 -4.73
N SER A 24 -21.87 -21.25 -5.41
CA SER A 24 -22.63 -20.03 -5.72
C SER A 24 -23.55 -20.27 -6.93
N SER A 25 -24.80 -19.88 -6.72
CA SER A 25 -25.98 -20.10 -7.55
C SER A 25 -25.91 -19.47 -8.95
N CYS A 26 -26.47 -20.16 -9.93
CA CYS A 26 -26.74 -19.66 -11.28
C CYS A 26 -28.05 -18.83 -11.35
N LYS A 27 -28.11 -18.00 -12.40
CA LYS A 27 -29.28 -17.42 -13.10
C LYS A 27 -29.78 -16.05 -12.63
N ASN A 28 -29.47 -15.03 -13.45
CA ASN A 28 -30.51 -14.13 -13.94
C ASN A 28 -30.32 -13.86 -15.45
N LYS A 29 -31.15 -14.51 -16.27
CA LYS A 29 -31.52 -14.05 -17.61
C LYS A 29 -33.03 -13.81 -17.56
N LYS A 30 -33.46 -12.59 -17.83
CA LYS A 30 -34.74 -12.30 -18.50
C LYS A 30 -34.70 -10.86 -19.03
N LYS A 31 -34.59 -10.78 -20.35
CA LYS A 31 -35.01 -9.65 -21.19
C LYS A 31 -36.54 -9.57 -21.18
N MET A 32 -37.09 -8.37 -21.36
CA MET A 32 -38.36 -8.01 -22.02
C MET A 32 -38.47 -6.47 -21.88
N SER A 33 -38.18 -5.68 -22.93
CA SER A 33 -39.06 -5.29 -24.04
C SER A 33 -40.27 -4.46 -23.60
N ASP A 34 -40.23 -3.15 -23.85
CA ASP A 34 -41.42 -2.37 -24.20
C ASP A 34 -41.02 -1.24 -25.16
N ILE A 35 -41.80 -1.12 -26.22
CA ILE A 35 -41.69 -0.25 -27.40
C ILE A 35 -42.98 0.56 -27.39
N SER A 36 -42.87 1.89 -27.41
CA SER A 36 -43.87 2.93 -27.79
C SER A 36 -43.17 4.27 -27.51
N ASP A 37 -43.10 5.31 -28.34
CA ASP A 37 -43.84 5.79 -29.52
C ASP A 37 -42.89 6.81 -30.24
N PRO A 38 -43.15 7.24 -31.48
CA PRO A 38 -42.19 7.85 -32.39
C PRO A 38 -42.06 9.36 -32.20
N GLN A 39 -40.82 9.86 -32.31
CA GLN A 39 -40.56 11.29 -32.47
C GLN A 39 -39.86 11.57 -33.80
N GLU A 40 -40.42 12.59 -34.44
CA GLU A 40 -40.14 13.10 -35.76
C GLU A 40 -38.73 13.68 -35.92
N VAL A 41 -38.12 13.34 -37.06
CA VAL A 41 -37.47 14.24 -38.04
C VAL A 41 -36.53 15.33 -37.51
N GLY A 42 -35.24 15.22 -37.83
CA GLY A 42 -34.34 16.39 -37.78
C GLY A 42 -32.85 16.07 -37.89
N GLN A 43 -32.40 15.89 -39.13
CA GLN A 43 -31.01 15.77 -39.62
C GLN A 43 -29.93 16.55 -38.85
N GLN A 44 -28.79 15.89 -38.57
CA GLN A 44 -27.41 16.36 -38.77
C GLN A 44 -26.43 15.20 -38.43
N ILE A 45 -25.92 14.49 -39.45
CA ILE A 45 -24.58 14.64 -40.09
C ILE A 45 -23.51 13.82 -39.35
N GLU A 46 -22.85 12.95 -40.13
CA GLU A 46 -21.50 12.35 -40.07
C GLU A 46 -20.68 12.41 -38.75
N GLU A 47 -19.83 11.46 -38.36
CA GLU A 47 -19.01 10.44 -39.01
C GLU A 47 -18.36 9.72 -37.80
N GLU A 48 -18.27 8.39 -37.77
CA GLU A 48 -17.02 7.69 -38.09
C GLU A 48 -16.31 7.11 -36.86
N LEU A 49 -15.90 5.85 -37.03
CA LEU A 49 -14.95 5.03 -36.28
C LEU A 49 -15.45 4.34 -35.00
N GLU A 50 -16.02 3.17 -35.25
CA GLU A 50 -15.60 1.95 -34.58
C GLU A 50 -14.06 1.88 -34.51
N GLU A 51 -13.49 1.96 -33.31
CA GLU A 51 -12.30 1.18 -33.00
C GLU A 51 -12.52 0.55 -31.62
N THR A 52 -12.90 -0.72 -31.69
CA THR A 52 -13.01 -1.62 -30.56
C THR A 52 -11.58 -1.85 -30.09
N GLU A 53 -11.14 -1.18 -29.02
CA GLU A 53 -9.88 -1.50 -28.36
C GLU A 53 -9.93 -2.98 -27.95
N GLU A 54 -9.21 -3.79 -28.72
CA GLU A 54 -8.94 -5.18 -28.44
C GLU A 54 -8.38 -5.27 -27.03
N THR A 55 -9.15 -5.96 -26.17
CA THR A 55 -8.72 -6.35 -24.84
C THR A 55 -7.65 -7.43 -24.98
N GLU A 56 -6.43 -7.00 -25.24
CA GLU A 56 -5.25 -7.80 -25.00
C GLU A 56 -5.19 -8.05 -23.48
N PRO A 57 -5.15 -9.31 -22.99
CA PRO A 57 -4.94 -9.54 -21.56
C PRO A 57 -3.52 -9.06 -21.23
N GLU A 58 -3.43 -7.82 -20.74
CA GLU A 58 -2.24 -7.24 -20.15
C GLU A 58 -1.76 -8.24 -19.11
N ARG A 59 -0.73 -9.01 -19.48
CA ARG A 59 -0.01 -9.86 -18.55
C ARG A 59 0.45 -8.91 -17.48
N VAL A 60 -0.14 -9.02 -16.28
CA VAL A 60 0.15 -8.16 -15.14
C VAL A 60 1.64 -8.27 -14.88
N ALA A 61 2.43 -7.39 -15.50
CA ALA A 61 3.82 -7.24 -15.23
C ALA A 61 3.86 -6.78 -13.78
N VAL A 62 4.39 -7.61 -12.89
CA VAL A 62 4.63 -7.24 -11.51
C VAL A 62 5.64 -6.09 -11.57
N LYS A 63 5.14 -4.86 -11.58
CA LYS A 63 5.97 -3.65 -11.54
C LYS A 63 6.67 -3.67 -10.19
N GLU A 64 8.00 -3.58 -10.21
CA GLU A 64 8.79 -3.40 -8.99
C GLU A 64 8.28 -2.14 -8.25
N PRO A 65 8.06 -2.21 -6.93
CA PRO A 65 7.56 -1.07 -6.19
C PRO A 65 8.56 0.08 -6.26
N THR A 66 8.04 1.28 -6.49
CA THR A 66 8.79 2.51 -6.38
C THR A 66 9.35 2.68 -4.97
N LYS A 67 10.38 3.54 -4.83
CA LYS A 67 10.96 3.84 -3.51
C LYS A 67 9.91 4.41 -2.53
N SER A 68 8.95 5.19 -3.03
CA SER A 68 7.86 5.77 -2.24
C SER A 68 6.94 4.68 -1.72
N GLU A 69 6.46 3.81 -2.60
CA GLU A 69 5.58 2.68 -2.22
C GLU A 69 6.27 1.74 -1.22
N LYS A 70 7.58 1.49 -1.41
CA LYS A 70 8.36 0.72 -0.44
C LYS A 70 8.44 1.40 0.91
N LEU A 71 8.68 2.71 0.96
CA LEU A 71 8.72 3.46 2.22
C LEU A 71 7.36 3.47 2.92
N GLU A 72 6.27 3.68 2.17
CA GLU A 72 4.91 3.64 2.71
C GLU A 72 4.53 2.24 3.22
N SER A 73 5.01 1.19 2.57
CA SER A 73 4.84 -0.19 3.06
C SER A 73 5.51 -0.39 4.43
N TYR A 74 6.67 0.23 4.67
CA TYR A 74 7.31 0.20 5.98
C TYR A 74 6.52 0.99 7.02
N PHE A 75 6.00 2.18 6.67
CA PHE A 75 5.14 2.94 7.58
C PHE A 75 3.94 2.12 8.01
N GLN A 76 3.30 1.45 7.05
CA GLN A 76 2.18 0.57 7.31
C GLN A 76 2.56 -0.62 8.19
N ALA A 77 3.66 -1.29 7.88
CA ALA A 77 4.15 -2.43 8.67
C ALA A 77 4.46 -2.05 10.12
N ILE A 78 5.04 -0.87 10.35
CA ILE A 78 5.35 -0.35 11.70
C ILE A 78 4.06 -0.04 12.47
N ALA A 79 3.16 0.71 11.84
CA ALA A 79 1.89 1.10 12.44
C ALA A 79 0.96 -0.09 12.73
N GLN A 80 1.03 -1.16 11.93
CA GLN A 80 0.21 -2.36 12.10
C GLN A 80 0.91 -3.53 12.80
N ALA A 81 2.19 -3.39 13.19
CA ALA A 81 2.96 -4.47 13.79
C ALA A 81 2.27 -5.04 15.04
N SER A 82 2.19 -6.38 15.10
CA SER A 82 1.59 -7.13 16.22
C SER A 82 2.45 -7.16 17.49
N SER A 83 3.72 -6.77 17.40
CA SER A 83 4.65 -6.69 18.52
C SER A 83 5.65 -5.55 18.34
N THR A 84 6.21 -5.07 19.45
CA THR A 84 7.32 -4.11 19.45
C THR A 84 8.55 -4.64 18.74
N ALA A 85 8.86 -5.94 18.88
CA ALA A 85 9.98 -6.56 18.18
C ALA A 85 9.81 -6.50 16.65
N SER A 86 8.62 -6.84 16.15
CA SER A 86 8.31 -6.74 14.72
C SER A 86 8.38 -5.29 14.22
N ALA A 87 7.82 -4.34 14.97
CA ALA A 87 7.91 -2.92 14.60
C ALA A 87 9.37 -2.45 14.52
N ASN A 88 10.19 -2.78 15.51
CA ASN A 88 11.60 -2.39 15.55
C ASN A 88 12.42 -2.99 14.39
N SER A 89 12.06 -4.19 13.91
CA SER A 89 12.65 -4.77 12.69
C SER A 89 12.33 -3.90 11.48
N SER A 90 11.05 -3.57 11.27
CA SER A 90 10.62 -2.72 10.16
C SER A 90 11.22 -1.30 10.24
N ILE A 91 11.36 -0.72 11.44
CA ILE A 91 12.06 0.55 11.65
C ILE A 91 13.51 0.46 11.17
N SER A 92 14.21 -0.61 11.56
CA SER A 92 15.62 -0.80 11.21
C SER A 92 15.79 -0.93 9.70
N GLU A 93 14.90 -1.66 9.03
CA GLU A 93 14.89 -1.79 7.57
C GLU A 93 14.58 -0.47 6.87
N ALA A 94 13.55 0.26 7.32
CA ALA A 94 13.18 1.56 6.76
C ALA A 94 14.34 2.55 6.86
N LEU A 95 15.04 2.60 8.01
CA LEU A 95 16.19 3.49 8.22
C LEU A 95 17.33 3.26 7.23
N THR A 96 17.46 2.06 6.63
CA THR A 96 18.48 1.80 5.61
C THR A 96 18.25 2.60 4.32
N MET A 97 17.02 3.05 4.08
CA MET A 97 16.66 3.89 2.93
C MET A 97 17.14 5.32 3.09
N PHE A 98 17.48 5.75 4.31
CA PHE A 98 17.87 7.11 4.63
C PHE A 98 19.38 7.26 4.74
N SER A 99 19.86 8.46 4.40
CA SER A 99 21.28 8.82 4.44
C SER A 99 21.81 8.77 5.87
N ASN A 100 20.96 9.14 6.84
CA ASN A 100 21.23 9.03 8.27
C ASN A 100 19.90 9.04 9.07
N PRO A 101 19.87 8.56 10.33
CA PRO A 101 18.65 8.51 11.15
C PRO A 101 18.12 9.89 11.61
N ASN A 102 18.91 10.95 11.41
CA ASN A 102 18.54 12.33 11.70
C ASN A 102 18.04 13.08 10.46
N ALA A 103 17.83 12.39 9.32
CA ALA A 103 17.27 13.01 8.13
C ALA A 103 15.96 13.74 8.48
N PRO A 104 15.83 15.03 8.12
CA PRO A 104 14.65 15.82 8.42
C PRO A 104 13.40 15.22 7.78
N VAL A 105 12.31 15.26 8.55
CA VAL A 105 10.95 14.95 8.08
C VAL A 105 10.09 16.18 8.31
N LEU A 106 9.51 16.68 7.24
CA LEU A 106 8.60 17.83 7.24
C LEU A 106 7.19 17.34 6.97
N ILE A 107 6.22 17.70 7.81
CA ILE A 107 4.83 17.28 7.66
C ILE A 107 4.00 18.50 7.32
N VAL A 108 3.52 18.57 6.08
CA VAL A 108 2.64 19.65 5.60
C VAL A 108 1.26 19.49 6.22
N ILE A 109 0.80 20.54 6.89
CA ILE A 109 -0.54 20.64 7.48
C ILE A 109 -1.49 21.39 6.54
N TYR A 110 -1.01 22.42 5.86
CA TYR A 110 -1.81 23.23 4.96
C TYR A 110 -0.96 23.79 3.81
N ARG A 111 -1.55 23.85 2.61
CA ARG A 111 -0.95 24.46 1.43
C ARG A 111 -1.97 25.42 0.79
N GLY A 112 -1.79 26.72 1.05
CA GLY A 112 -2.56 27.80 0.43
C GLY A 112 -1.83 28.42 -0.76
N SER A 113 -2.24 29.63 -1.15
CA SER A 113 -1.54 30.45 -2.16
C SER A 113 -0.19 31.03 -1.67
N GLY A 114 0.19 30.77 -0.43
CA GLY A 114 1.45 31.18 0.20
C GLY A 114 2.42 30.00 0.44
N ASN A 115 3.37 30.19 1.36
CA ASN A 115 4.27 29.12 1.78
C ASN A 115 3.49 28.00 2.48
N PRO A 116 3.88 26.73 2.32
CA PRO A 116 3.27 25.63 3.08
C PRO A 116 3.47 25.80 4.59
N ASP A 117 2.43 25.47 5.36
CA ASP A 117 2.51 25.39 6.81
C ASP A 117 2.92 23.98 7.23
N TYR A 118 4.00 23.89 8.00
CA TYR A 118 4.54 22.62 8.50
C TYR A 118 4.20 22.43 9.97
N ASP A 119 4.04 21.16 10.36
CA ASP A 119 4.07 20.74 11.76
C ASP A 119 5.46 20.94 12.38
N GLU A 120 5.60 20.63 13.67
CA GLU A 120 6.90 20.65 14.34
C GLU A 120 7.93 19.79 13.55
N PRO A 121 9.07 20.38 13.16
CA PRO A 121 10.11 19.63 12.45
C PRO A 121 10.59 18.43 13.26
N THR A 122 10.73 17.28 12.61
CA THR A 122 11.18 16.05 13.26
C THR A 122 12.25 15.33 12.43
N THR A 123 12.75 14.21 12.94
CA THR A 123 13.68 13.34 12.20
C THR A 123 13.02 12.04 11.83
N ILE A 124 13.55 11.36 10.81
CA ILE A 124 12.99 10.08 10.38
C ILE A 124 12.94 9.05 11.52
N LYS A 125 13.99 8.95 12.34
CA LYS A 125 13.98 8.05 13.48
C LYS A 125 12.82 8.36 14.43
N LYS A 126 12.65 9.63 14.82
CA LYS A 126 11.55 10.03 15.72
C LYS A 126 10.18 9.78 15.10
N TYR A 127 10.03 10.05 13.81
CA TYR A 127 8.77 9.80 13.10
C TYR A 127 8.41 8.32 13.04
N LEU A 128 9.37 7.44 12.73
CA LEU A 128 9.14 5.99 12.72
C LEU A 128 8.79 5.43 14.11
N GLU A 129 9.43 5.94 15.17
CA GLU A 129 9.07 5.61 16.55
C GLU A 129 7.66 6.11 16.90
N TYR A 130 7.29 7.32 16.44
CA TYR A 130 5.93 7.83 16.58
C TYR A 130 4.89 6.91 15.91
N LEU A 131 5.16 6.40 14.70
CA LEU A 131 4.26 5.44 14.04
C LEU A 131 4.09 4.17 14.86
N LYS A 132 5.17 3.66 15.45
CA LYS A 132 5.14 2.48 16.31
C LYS A 132 4.28 2.70 17.55
N ASP A 133 4.48 3.84 18.22
CA ASP A 133 3.84 4.13 19.50
C ASP A 133 2.36 4.50 19.34
N THR A 134 2.02 5.23 18.27
CA THR A 134 0.65 5.68 18.01
C THR A 134 -0.19 4.72 17.18
N LYS A 135 0.46 3.75 16.50
CA LYS A 135 -0.19 2.82 15.56
C LYS A 135 -1.00 3.55 14.49
N ASN A 136 -0.55 4.75 14.10
CA ASN A 136 -1.29 5.65 13.22
C ASN A 136 -0.44 6.10 12.04
N ASN A 137 -0.82 5.67 10.83
CA ASN A 137 -0.19 6.07 9.57
C ASN A 137 -1.14 6.94 8.74
N LYS A 138 -1.37 8.17 9.18
CA LYS A 138 -2.25 9.14 8.49
C LYS A 138 -1.55 9.93 7.40
N ALA A 139 -0.23 10.08 7.48
CA ALA A 139 0.52 10.88 6.53
C ALA A 139 1.02 10.00 5.37
N VAL A 140 1.10 10.58 4.19
CA VAL A 140 1.59 9.91 2.98
C VAL A 140 2.81 10.65 2.43
N VAL A 141 3.63 9.96 1.62
CA VAL A 141 4.83 10.57 1.05
C VAL A 141 4.42 11.60 0.00
N GLU A 142 4.89 12.82 0.16
CA GLU A 142 4.69 13.89 -0.83
C GLU A 142 5.95 14.08 -1.67
N GLU A 143 7.11 14.17 -1.04
CA GLU A 143 8.39 14.39 -1.71
C GLU A 143 9.52 13.65 -1.00
N MET A 144 10.48 13.14 -1.78
CA MET A 144 11.74 12.59 -1.28
C MET A 144 12.90 13.28 -1.96
N VAL A 145 13.74 13.94 -1.18
CA VAL A 145 15.00 14.48 -1.66
C VAL A 145 16.09 13.45 -1.42
N LEU A 146 16.82 13.09 -2.47
CA LEU A 146 17.88 12.08 -2.42
C LEU A 146 19.28 12.72 -2.28
N ASP A 147 20.20 11.96 -1.69
CA ASP A 147 21.64 12.24 -1.73
C ASP A 147 22.29 11.67 -3.01
N ASP A 148 23.60 11.89 -3.16
CA ASP A 148 24.38 11.44 -4.32
C ASP A 148 24.48 9.90 -4.42
N TYR A 149 24.12 9.18 -3.36
CA TYR A 149 24.08 7.72 -3.30
C TYR A 149 22.66 7.16 -3.46
N GLY A 150 21.68 8.03 -3.73
CA GLY A 150 20.28 7.67 -3.86
C GLY A 150 19.58 7.32 -2.54
N LYS A 151 20.16 7.63 -1.38
CA LYS A 151 19.47 7.53 -0.08
C LYS A 151 18.65 8.78 0.19
N ILE A 152 17.60 8.65 0.99
CA ILE A 152 16.73 9.77 1.33
C ILE A 152 17.47 10.67 2.32
N LYS A 153 17.71 11.93 1.97
CA LYS A 153 18.31 12.93 2.86
C LYS A 153 17.27 13.84 3.51
N GLU A 154 16.10 14.01 2.89
CA GLU A 154 14.96 14.74 3.42
C GLU A 154 13.66 14.12 2.90
N LEU A 155 12.63 14.12 3.75
CA LEU A 155 11.32 13.57 3.44
C LEU A 155 10.23 14.58 3.76
N VAL A 156 9.35 14.83 2.79
CA VAL A 156 8.15 15.63 2.99
C VAL A 156 6.94 14.72 2.97
N LEU A 157 6.09 14.88 3.98
CA LEU A 157 4.84 14.15 4.16
C LEU A 157 3.66 15.12 4.12
N LYS A 158 2.50 14.61 3.71
CA LYS A 158 1.23 15.33 3.80
C LYS A 158 0.20 14.53 4.60
N LYS A 159 -0.57 15.23 5.44
CA LYS A 159 -1.69 14.66 6.21
C LYS A 159 -2.98 14.60 5.41
#